data_AF-A0A2V3DQT6-F1
#
_entry.id   AF-A0A2V3DQT6-F1
#
_cell.length_a   1.000
_cell.length_b   1.000
_cell.length_c   1.000
_cell.angle_alpha   90.00
_cell.angle_beta   90.00
_cell.angle_gamma   90.00
#
_symmetry.space_group_name_H-M   'P 1'
#
loop_
_entity.id
_entity.type
_entity.pdbx_description
1 polymer ?
#
loop_
_entity_poly.entity_id
_entity_poly.type
_entity_poly.pdbx_seq_one_letter_code
_entity_poly.pdbx_strand_id
1 'polypeptide(L)'
;MPSRRLGECPCLSHPRSPHKNSSSLAPVPPRPLRSVDKRRLVGRRAGLAAAAAATVVVGLAVHFLIAGDLASLVADALYTVLIYLLVGFIFPAARQYWLAVAAFAFSAMIELSQLTGIPQQLAQSFPPSRLLFGTTFSALDLVAYALGAMAVCAADVLASRRAVRARAVVDA
;
A
#
# COMPACT_ATOMS: atom_id res chain seq x y z
N MET A 1 34.22 -80.04 58.46
CA MET A 1 32.78 -79.75 58.63
C MET A 1 32.64 -78.43 59.39
N PRO A 2 31.57 -77.62 59.19
CA PRO A 2 30.86 -77.15 58.00
C PRO A 2 31.11 -75.61 57.83
N SER A 3 30.76 -74.90 56.75
CA SER A 3 29.42 -74.32 56.54
C SER A 3 29.41 -73.41 55.31
N ARG A 4 28.37 -73.56 54.49
CA ARG A 4 28.03 -72.78 53.28
C ARG A 4 27.71 -71.31 53.59
N ARG A 5 28.07 -70.38 52.68
CA ARG A 5 27.24 -69.25 52.16
C ARG A 5 27.79 -68.90 50.77
N LEU A 6 27.14 -69.29 49.67
CA LEU A 6 26.16 -68.47 48.90
C LEU A 6 26.64 -67.01 48.69
N GLY A 7 27.60 -66.84 47.79
CA GLY A 7 27.98 -65.56 47.20
C GLY A 7 27.10 -65.25 45.98
N GLU A 8 26.11 -64.39 46.22
CA GLU A 8 25.77 -63.19 45.44
C GLU A 8 25.75 -63.27 43.90
N CYS A 9 24.53 -63.17 43.36
CA CYS A 9 24.24 -62.90 41.94
C CYS A 9 24.75 -61.51 41.53
N PRO A 10 25.35 -61.35 40.33
CA PRO A 10 25.67 -60.02 39.80
C PRO A 10 24.39 -59.31 39.35
N CYS A 11 24.00 -58.27 40.08
CA CYS A 11 22.93 -57.36 39.69
C CYS A 11 23.34 -56.63 38.40
N LEU A 12 22.57 -56.85 37.33
CA LEU A 12 22.62 -56.12 36.07
C LEU A 12 22.72 -54.60 36.30
N SER A 13 23.79 -53.99 35.79
CA SER A 13 23.90 -52.55 35.61
C SER A 13 23.06 -52.12 34.39
N HIS A 14 21.87 -51.58 34.65
CA HIS A 14 21.08 -50.92 33.61
C HIS A 14 21.65 -49.51 33.32
N PRO A 15 21.91 -49.16 32.04
CA PRO A 15 22.27 -47.79 31.69
C PRO A 15 21.04 -46.87 31.80
N ARG A 16 21.17 -45.77 32.55
CA ARG A 16 20.16 -44.71 32.61
C ARG A 16 19.99 -44.07 31.23
N SER A 17 18.77 -44.11 30.72
CA SER A 17 18.31 -43.35 29.55
C SER A 17 18.44 -41.83 29.80
N PRO A 18 18.87 -41.03 28.81
CA PRO A 18 18.91 -39.58 28.94
C PRO A 18 17.48 -39.03 28.98
N HIS A 19 17.20 -38.30 30.05
CA HIS A 19 15.98 -37.53 30.26
C HIS A 19 15.78 -36.57 29.08
N LYS A 20 14.82 -36.86 28.19
CA LYS A 20 14.34 -35.89 27.21
C LYS A 20 13.66 -34.77 28.01
N ASN A 21 14.33 -33.62 28.11
CA ASN A 21 13.67 -32.38 28.52
C ASN A 21 12.62 -32.04 27.47
N SER A 22 11.41 -32.50 27.71
CA SER A 22 10.19 -31.98 27.10
C SER A 22 10.05 -30.54 27.55
N SER A 23 10.77 -29.64 26.87
CA SER A 23 10.48 -28.21 26.85
C SER A 23 9.04 -28.11 26.38
N SER A 24 8.14 -28.01 27.36
CA SER A 24 6.74 -27.68 27.17
C SER A 24 6.70 -26.37 26.40
N LEU A 25 6.57 -26.44 25.07
CA LEU A 25 6.10 -25.32 24.28
C LEU A 25 4.68 -25.09 24.74
N ALA A 26 4.51 -24.22 25.73
CA ALA A 26 3.23 -23.61 25.99
C ALA A 26 2.67 -23.12 24.63
N PRO A 27 1.42 -23.44 24.27
CA PRO A 27 0.82 -22.93 23.05
C PRO A 27 0.97 -21.41 23.05
N VAL A 28 1.70 -20.84 22.08
CA VAL A 28 1.75 -19.40 21.90
C VAL A 28 0.30 -18.94 21.69
N PRO A 29 -0.28 -18.12 22.59
CA PRO A 29 -1.65 -17.69 22.42
C PRO A 29 -1.78 -16.96 21.08
N PRO A 30 -2.85 -17.18 20.31
CA PRO A 30 -3.04 -16.50 19.04
C PRO A 30 -3.01 -14.99 19.29
N ARG A 31 -2.00 -14.30 18.73
CA ARG A 31 -1.94 -12.84 18.78
C ARG A 31 -3.26 -12.27 18.25
N PRO A 32 -3.85 -11.25 18.87
CA PRO A 32 -5.05 -10.57 18.36
C PRO A 32 -4.72 -9.70 17.14
N LEU A 33 -4.20 -10.32 16.06
CA LEU A 33 -3.68 -9.67 14.86
C LEU A 33 -4.77 -8.86 14.13
N ARG A 34 -6.02 -9.36 14.15
CA ARG A 34 -7.15 -8.73 13.45
C ARG A 34 -7.48 -7.31 13.93
N SER A 35 -7.22 -6.97 15.20
CA SER A 35 -7.51 -5.63 15.74
C SER A 35 -6.44 -4.60 15.36
N VAL A 36 -5.18 -5.04 15.31
CA VAL A 36 -4.02 -4.25 14.89
C VAL A 36 -4.13 -3.95 13.40
N ASP A 37 -4.52 -4.93 12.59
CA ASP A 37 -4.72 -4.77 11.15
C ASP A 37 -5.82 -3.77 10.83
N LYS A 38 -6.96 -3.85 11.53
CA LYS A 38 -8.05 -2.87 11.37
C LYS A 38 -7.60 -1.44 11.69
N ARG A 39 -6.92 -1.22 12.82
CA ARG A 39 -6.40 0.11 13.20
C ARG A 39 -5.39 0.64 12.18
N ARG A 40 -4.55 -0.23 11.62
CA ARG A 40 -3.60 0.13 10.54
C ARG A 40 -4.31 0.56 9.27
N LEU A 41 -5.33 -0.17 8.84
CA LEU A 41 -6.10 0.17 7.64
C LEU A 41 -6.89 1.47 7.81
N VAL A 42 -7.48 1.70 9.00
CA VAL A 42 -8.18 2.96 9.31
C VAL A 42 -7.21 4.15 9.30
N GLY A 43 -6.04 4.00 9.95
CA GLY A 43 -5.00 5.03 9.92
C GLY A 43 -4.49 5.32 8.51
N ARG A 44 -4.29 4.28 7.68
CA ARG A 44 -3.91 4.44 6.28
C ARG A 44 -4.99 5.20 5.49
N ARG A 45 -6.27 4.82 5.65
CA ARG A 45 -7.39 5.51 4.99
C ARG A 45 -7.48 6.98 5.36
N ALA A 46 -7.34 7.30 6.65
CA ALA A 46 -7.33 8.68 7.12
C ALA A 46 -6.18 9.49 6.49
N GLY A 47 -4.97 8.91 6.45
CA GLY A 47 -3.82 9.54 5.81
C GLY A 47 -4.02 9.76 4.30
N LEU A 48 -4.55 8.77 3.59
CA LEU A 48 -4.86 8.88 2.16
C LEU A 48 -5.96 9.92 1.88
N ALA A 49 -7.01 9.96 2.72
CA ALA A 49 -8.07 10.95 2.59
C ALA A 49 -7.57 12.38 2.85
N ALA A 50 -6.74 12.57 3.88
CA ALA A 50 -6.11 13.85 4.15
C ALA A 50 -5.20 14.31 3.01
N ALA A 51 -4.39 13.38 2.47
CA ALA A 51 -3.57 13.65 1.29
C ALA A 51 -4.43 14.00 0.07
N ALA A 52 -5.56 13.30 -0.15
CA ALA A 52 -6.45 13.57 -1.26
C ALA A 52 -7.07 14.97 -1.15
N ALA A 53 -7.53 15.36 0.04
CA ALA A 53 -8.04 16.70 0.30
C ALA A 53 -6.96 17.77 0.05
N ALA A 54 -5.73 17.54 0.51
CA ALA A 54 -4.61 18.44 0.26
C ALA A 54 -4.31 18.57 -1.24
N THR A 55 -4.27 17.45 -1.98
CA THR A 55 -4.08 17.44 -3.44
C THR A 55 -5.16 18.24 -4.16
N VAL A 56 -6.43 18.12 -3.75
CA VAL A 56 -7.53 18.91 -4.33
C VAL A 56 -7.33 20.40 -4.07
N VAL A 57 -6.98 20.79 -2.84
CA VAL A 57 -6.71 22.21 -2.50
C VAL A 57 -5.55 22.75 -3.34
N VAL A 58 -4.46 21.99 -3.48
CA VAL A 58 -3.31 22.38 -4.30
C VAL A 58 -3.71 22.47 -5.78
N GLY A 59 -4.47 21.52 -6.31
CA GLY A 59 -4.95 21.53 -7.69
C GLY A 59 -5.83 22.75 -7.98
N LEU A 60 -6.76 23.08 -7.08
CA LEU A 60 -7.58 24.29 -7.16
C LEU A 60 -6.71 25.55 -7.13
N ALA A 61 -5.71 25.61 -6.23
CA ALA A 61 -4.79 26.74 -6.17
C ALA A 61 -4.00 26.91 -7.47
N VAL A 62 -3.46 25.81 -8.03
CA VAL A 62 -2.77 25.84 -9.33
C VAL A 62 -3.70 26.34 -10.43
N HIS A 63 -4.94 25.83 -10.48
CA HIS A 63 -5.94 26.22 -11.47
C HIS A 63 -6.28 27.72 -11.42
N PHE A 64 -6.41 28.30 -10.24
CA PHE A 64 -6.81 29.71 -10.10
C PHE A 64 -5.65 30.71 -10.06
N LEU A 65 -4.45 30.28 -9.70
CA LEU A 65 -3.32 31.18 -9.44
C LEU A 65 -2.22 31.11 -10.49
N ILE A 66 -2.16 30.04 -11.28
CA ILE A 66 -1.08 29.80 -12.24
C ILE A 66 -1.68 29.69 -13.64
N ALA A 67 -1.15 30.47 -14.58
CA ALA A 67 -1.51 30.42 -15.98
C ALA A 67 -0.37 29.83 -16.83
N GLY A 68 -0.74 29.22 -17.96
CA GLY A 68 0.19 28.68 -18.95
C GLY A 68 0.39 27.16 -18.86
N ASP A 69 1.15 26.63 -19.80
CA ASP A 69 1.27 25.18 -20.04
C ASP A 69 1.85 24.40 -18.86
N LEU A 70 2.70 25.05 -18.05
CA LEU A 70 3.20 24.47 -16.81
C LEU A 70 2.09 24.21 -15.79
N ALA A 71 1.06 25.05 -15.74
CA ALA A 71 -0.08 24.84 -14.85
C ALA A 71 -0.86 23.59 -15.25
N SER A 72 -1.05 23.37 -16.55
CA SER A 72 -1.70 22.17 -17.10
C SER A 72 -0.89 20.92 -16.74
N LEU A 73 0.42 20.92 -16.99
CA LEU A 73 1.30 19.79 -16.67
C LEU A 73 1.29 19.44 -15.17
N VAL A 74 1.28 20.46 -14.30
CA VAL A 74 1.18 20.24 -12.85
C VAL A 74 -0.21 19.72 -12.48
N ALA A 75 -1.28 20.25 -13.07
CA ALA A 75 -2.64 19.80 -12.83
C ALA A 75 -2.84 18.34 -13.22
N ASP A 76 -2.29 17.90 -14.36
CA ASP A 76 -2.36 16.52 -14.84
C ASP A 76 -1.61 15.57 -13.92
N ALA A 77 -0.42 15.95 -13.47
CA ALA A 77 0.31 15.19 -12.46
C ALA A 77 -0.51 15.06 -11.16
N LEU A 78 -1.09 16.16 -10.67
CA LEU A 78 -1.94 16.18 -9.46
C LEU A 78 -3.22 15.36 -9.64
N TYR A 79 -3.78 15.30 -10.85
CA TYR A 79 -4.91 14.45 -11.17
C TYR A 79 -4.56 12.96 -10.99
N THR A 80 -3.44 12.50 -11.55
CA THR A 80 -3.00 11.10 -11.34
C THR A 80 -2.68 10.82 -9.87
N VAL A 81 -2.11 11.77 -9.15
CA VAL A 81 -1.92 11.68 -7.68
C VAL A 81 -3.27 11.48 -6.99
N LEU A 82 -4.29 12.25 -7.35
CA LEU A 82 -5.62 12.12 -6.76
C LEU A 82 -6.23 10.74 -7.05
N ILE A 83 -6.16 10.25 -8.30
CA ILE A 83 -6.62 8.90 -8.66
C ILE A 83 -5.92 7.84 -7.80
N TYR A 84 -4.60 7.91 -7.65
CA TYR A 84 -3.86 6.99 -6.79
C TYR A 84 -4.41 6.95 -5.36
N LEU A 85 -4.62 8.14 -4.78
CA LEU A 85 -5.09 8.27 -3.39
C LEU A 85 -6.50 7.70 -3.21
N LEU A 86 -7.39 7.94 -4.18
CA LEU A 86 -8.74 7.39 -4.18
C LEU A 86 -8.75 5.86 -4.30
N VAL A 87 -7.98 5.30 -5.25
CA VAL A 87 -7.87 3.84 -5.40
C VAL A 87 -7.25 3.23 -4.14
N GLY A 88 -6.21 3.85 -3.57
CA GLY A 88 -5.61 3.41 -2.31
C GLY A 88 -6.57 3.49 -1.13
N PHE A 89 -7.47 4.47 -1.10
CA PHE A 89 -8.49 4.62 -0.07
C PHE A 89 -9.53 3.49 -0.13
N ILE A 90 -9.99 3.17 -1.34
CA ILE A 90 -10.92 2.05 -1.60
C ILE A 90 -10.24 0.72 -1.27
N PHE A 91 -9.01 0.52 -1.75
CA PHE A 91 -8.22 -0.71 -1.61
C PHE A 91 -7.00 -0.49 -0.68
N PRO A 92 -7.21 -0.31 0.63
CA PRO A 92 -6.15 0.03 1.57
C PRO A 92 -5.14 -1.10 1.83
N ALA A 93 -5.40 -2.31 1.35
CA ALA A 93 -4.49 -3.44 1.43
C ALA A 93 -3.68 -3.66 0.15
N ALA A 94 -3.97 -2.93 -0.93
CA ALA A 94 -3.26 -3.07 -2.20
C ALA A 94 -1.81 -2.57 -2.09
N ARG A 95 -0.91 -3.23 -2.84
CA ARG A 95 0.50 -2.83 -2.93
C ARG A 95 0.63 -1.50 -3.66
N GLN A 96 1.47 -0.61 -3.16
CA GLN A 96 1.67 0.75 -3.67
C GLN A 96 2.00 0.79 -5.18
N TYR A 97 2.80 -0.17 -5.64
CA TYR A 97 3.14 -0.28 -7.06
C TYR A 97 1.91 -0.49 -7.96
N TRP A 98 0.99 -1.38 -7.56
CA TRP A 98 -0.23 -1.64 -8.33
C TRP A 98 -1.19 -0.46 -8.32
N LEU A 99 -1.23 0.32 -7.23
CA LEU A 99 -1.98 1.57 -7.19
C LEU A 99 -1.42 2.60 -8.18
N ALA A 100 -0.09 2.71 -8.29
CA ALA A 100 0.59 3.63 -9.22
C ALA A 100 0.32 3.24 -10.67
N VAL A 101 0.48 1.95 -10.99
CA VAL A 101 0.18 1.42 -12.32
C VAL A 101 -1.29 1.64 -12.68
N ALA A 102 -2.22 1.35 -11.78
CA ALA A 102 -3.64 1.55 -12.02
C ALA A 102 -3.99 3.03 -12.25
N ALA A 103 -3.44 3.94 -11.44
CA ALA A 103 -3.68 5.37 -11.59
C ALA A 103 -3.13 5.93 -12.92
N PHE A 104 -1.91 5.54 -13.28
CA PHE A 104 -1.32 5.89 -14.56
C PHE A 104 -2.12 5.31 -15.73
N ALA A 105 -2.43 4.01 -15.69
CA ALA A 105 -3.18 3.35 -16.76
C ALA A 105 -4.57 3.94 -16.94
N PHE A 106 -5.26 4.30 -15.86
CA PHE A 106 -6.55 4.98 -15.92
C PHE A 106 -6.43 6.35 -16.59
N SER A 107 -5.46 7.16 -16.19
CA SER A 107 -5.22 8.50 -16.77
C SER A 107 -4.83 8.39 -18.25
N ALA A 108 -3.90 7.50 -18.58
CA ALA A 108 -3.47 7.24 -19.96
C ALA A 108 -4.60 6.67 -20.84
N MET A 109 -5.49 5.84 -20.29
CA MET A 109 -6.64 5.32 -21.03
C MET A 109 -7.62 6.43 -21.41
N ILE A 110 -7.87 7.38 -20.50
CA ILE A 110 -8.68 8.57 -20.79
C ILE A 110 -8.04 9.37 -21.93
N GLU A 111 -6.74 9.62 -21.84
CA GLU A 111 -5.98 10.37 -22.84
C GLU A 111 -5.99 9.68 -24.20
N LEU A 112 -5.71 8.38 -24.24
CA LEU A 112 -5.73 7.57 -25.46
C LEU A 112 -7.14 7.45 -26.07
N SER A 113 -8.19 7.49 -25.24
CA SER A 113 -9.57 7.45 -25.75
C SER A 113 -9.88 8.64 -26.66
N GLN A 114 -9.19 9.77 -26.49
CA GLN A 114 -9.37 10.94 -27.34
C GLN A 114 -8.94 10.68 -28.81
N LEU A 115 -8.01 9.75 -29.06
CA LEU A 115 -7.62 9.34 -30.42
C LEU A 115 -8.76 8.64 -31.17
N THR A 116 -9.76 8.13 -30.46
CA THR A 116 -10.90 7.41 -31.05
C THR A 116 -12.09 8.32 -31.38
N GLY A 117 -12.08 9.58 -30.92
CA GLY A 117 -13.20 10.51 -31.08
C GLY A 117 -14.42 10.22 -30.19
N ILE A 118 -14.40 9.14 -29.38
CA ILE A 118 -15.47 8.79 -28.43
C ILE A 118 -15.79 9.95 -27.46
N PRO A 119 -14.80 10.63 -26.84
CA PRO A 119 -15.09 11.78 -25.98
C PRO A 119 -15.81 12.91 -26.72
N GLN A 120 -15.48 13.10 -27.99
CA GLN A 120 -16.05 14.14 -28.83
C GLN A 120 -17.52 13.84 -29.17
N GLN A 121 -17.85 12.57 -29.41
CA GLN A 121 -19.24 12.11 -29.58
C GLN A 121 -20.05 12.24 -28.28
N LEU A 122 -19.45 11.89 -27.13
CA LEU A 122 -20.09 12.03 -25.82
C LEU A 122 -20.30 13.51 -25.43
N ALA A 123 -19.39 14.38 -25.84
CA ALA A 123 -19.49 15.83 -25.66
C ALA A 123 -20.58 16.49 -26.51
N GLN A 124 -21.03 15.85 -27.59
CA GLN A 124 -22.19 16.31 -28.36
C GLN A 124 -23.51 15.95 -27.68
N SER A 125 -23.57 14.81 -26.99
CA SER A 125 -24.77 14.37 -26.26
C SER A 125 -24.83 14.89 -24.82
N PHE A 126 -23.68 15.11 -24.17
CA PHE A 126 -23.57 15.64 -22.81
C PHE A 126 -22.40 16.63 -22.71
N PRO A 127 -22.64 17.94 -22.93
CA PRO A 127 -21.60 18.96 -22.97
C PRO A 127 -20.65 19.03 -21.75
N PRO A 128 -21.10 18.78 -20.50
CA PRO A 128 -20.21 18.77 -19.34
C PRO A 128 -19.11 17.71 -19.40
N SER A 129 -19.26 16.66 -20.22
CA SER A 129 -18.22 15.63 -20.38
C SER A 129 -16.90 16.18 -20.94
N ARG A 130 -16.90 17.32 -21.66
CA ARG A 130 -15.66 17.98 -22.10
C ARG A 130 -14.75 18.38 -20.94
N LEU A 131 -15.32 18.69 -19.78
CA LEU A 131 -14.58 19.05 -18.58
C LEU A 131 -13.91 17.83 -17.92
N LEU A 132 -14.39 16.61 -18.23
CA LEU A 132 -13.86 15.36 -17.66
C LEU A 132 -12.88 14.66 -18.60
N PHE A 133 -13.07 14.78 -19.92
CA PHE A 133 -12.29 14.02 -20.90
C PHE A 133 -11.27 14.82 -21.69
N GLY A 134 -11.25 16.16 -21.62
CA GLY A 134 -10.37 16.99 -22.44
C GLY A 134 -10.79 17.05 -23.92
N THR A 135 -10.05 17.79 -24.74
CA THR A 135 -10.41 18.05 -26.15
C THR A 135 -9.43 17.45 -27.16
N THR A 136 -8.17 17.21 -26.79
CA THR A 136 -7.10 16.83 -27.72
C THR A 136 -6.00 16.06 -27.02
N PHE A 137 -5.53 15.00 -27.69
CA PHE A 137 -4.46 14.15 -27.17
C PHE A 137 -3.14 14.93 -27.06
N SER A 138 -2.45 14.77 -25.93
CA SER A 138 -1.14 15.33 -25.64
C SER A 138 -0.20 14.27 -25.06
N ALA A 139 0.93 14.07 -25.72
CA ALA A 139 1.97 13.17 -25.22
C ALA A 139 2.65 13.71 -23.94
N LEU A 140 2.62 15.03 -23.72
CA LEU A 140 3.16 15.64 -22.49
C LEU A 140 2.32 15.26 -21.28
N ASP A 141 1.02 15.07 -21.44
CA ASP A 141 0.11 14.71 -20.36
C ASP A 141 0.43 13.29 -19.87
N LEU A 142 0.80 12.37 -20.77
CA LEU A 142 1.33 11.04 -20.39
C LEU A 142 2.58 11.14 -19.53
N VAL A 143 3.49 12.08 -19.82
CA VAL A 143 4.68 12.32 -19.00
C VAL A 143 4.28 12.88 -17.64
N ALA A 144 3.35 13.83 -17.60
CA ALA A 144 2.80 14.41 -16.37
C ALA A 144 2.17 13.33 -15.47
N TYR A 145 1.34 12.46 -16.05
CA TYR A 145 0.71 11.33 -15.36
C TYR A 145 1.75 10.36 -14.80
N ALA A 146 2.79 10.03 -15.59
CA ALA A 146 3.86 9.16 -15.13
C ALA A 146 4.63 9.79 -13.94
N LEU A 147 4.96 11.08 -14.01
CA LEU A 147 5.62 11.82 -12.94
C LEU A 147 4.75 11.85 -11.67
N GLY A 148 3.45 12.13 -11.80
CA GLY A 148 2.49 12.11 -10.70
C GLY A 148 2.42 10.74 -10.02
N ALA A 149 2.28 9.66 -10.81
CA ALA A 149 2.25 8.29 -10.30
C ALA A 149 3.53 7.89 -9.57
N MET A 150 4.70 8.25 -10.11
CA MET A 150 5.99 7.98 -9.45
C MET A 150 6.14 8.76 -8.15
N ALA A 151 5.78 10.06 -8.15
CA ALA A 151 5.91 10.93 -6.99
C ALA A 151 5.04 10.45 -5.82
N VAL A 152 3.75 10.16 -6.06
CA VAL A 152 2.86 9.69 -4.99
C VAL A 152 3.23 8.29 -4.49
N CYS A 153 3.66 7.40 -5.39
CA CYS A 153 4.11 6.07 -5.00
C CYS A 153 5.35 6.15 -4.09
N ALA A 154 6.33 6.97 -4.46
CA ALA A 154 7.50 7.22 -3.63
C ALA A 154 7.11 7.81 -2.27
N ALA A 155 6.22 8.79 -2.25
CA ALA A 155 5.71 9.40 -1.02
C ALA A 155 4.99 8.38 -0.11
N ASP A 156 4.10 7.54 -0.65
CA ASP A 156 3.38 6.50 0.12
C ASP A 156 4.37 5.46 0.68
N VAL A 157 5.33 5.01 -0.12
CA VAL A 157 6.37 4.08 0.34
C VAL A 157 7.20 4.68 1.48
N LEU A 158 7.62 5.94 1.36
CA LEU A 158 8.39 6.63 2.40
C LEU A 158 7.57 6.84 3.68
N ALA A 159 6.30 7.26 3.54
CA ALA A 159 5.39 7.43 4.68
C ALA A 159 5.14 6.10 5.41
N SER A 160 4.91 5.03 4.64
CA SER A 160 4.73 3.67 5.16
C SER A 160 5.97 3.21 5.95
N ARG A 161 7.18 3.44 5.43
CA ARG A 161 8.44 3.11 6.13
C ARG A 161 8.62 3.89 7.43
N ARG A 162 8.31 5.19 7.42
CA ARG A 162 8.39 6.05 8.62
C ARG A 162 7.42 5.59 9.70
N ALA A 163 6.20 5.22 9.34
CA ALA A 163 5.19 4.72 10.27
C ALA A 163 5.59 3.39 10.94
N VAL A 164 6.29 2.51 10.22
CA VAL A 164 6.85 1.27 10.79
C VAL A 164 8.00 1.58 11.75
N ARG A 165 8.94 2.46 11.35
CA ARG A 165 10.10 2.84 12.19
C ARG A 165 9.69 3.56 13.47
N ALA A 166 8.78 4.53 13.40
CA ALA A 166 8.31 5.27 14.57
C ALA A 166 7.69 4.35 15.63
N ARG A 167 7.04 3.26 15.21
CA ARG A 167 6.50 2.25 16.13
C ARG A 167 7.58 1.40 16.76
N ALA A 168 8.57 0.95 15.98
CA ALA A 168 9.70 0.19 16.52
C ALA A 168 10.48 0.97 17.59
N VAL A 169 10.51 2.31 17.50
CA VAL A 169 11.11 3.19 18.52
C VAL A 169 10.22 3.32 19.77
N VAL A 170 8.89 3.31 19.62
CA VAL A 170 7.96 3.38 20.77
C VAL A 170 7.88 2.04 21.52
N ASP A 171 8.09 0.93 20.83
CA ASP A 171 8.06 -0.43 21.39
C ASP A 171 9.42 -0.86 22.01
N ALA A 172 10.48 -0.05 21.88
CA ALA A 172 11.84 -0.32 22.37
C ALA A 172 12.12 0.44 23.68
#